data_AF-A0A849ZNG7-F1
#
_entry.id   AF-A0A849ZNG7-F1
#
_cell.length_a   1.000
_cell.length_b   1.000
_cell.length_c   1.000
_cell.angle_alpha   90.00
_cell.angle_beta   90.00
_cell.angle_gamma   90.00
#
_symmetry.space_group_name_H-M   'P 1'
#
loop_
_entity.id
_entity.type
_entity.pdbx_description
1 polymer ?
#
loop_
_entity_poly.entity_id
_entity_poly.type
_entity_poly.pdbx_seq_one_letter_code
_entity_poly.pdbx_strand_id
1 'polypeptide(L)'
;MGRPEDFISLLERAEKIDPRAQALFECLCEFLPCAAEHFGAAFASVLLLDPETKELRFEFGMDAPLDELRKVRLRLGEGIAGWVALGRRISRIEDVGPVPMHSKKVDKITGHAEIYPQNTFDEVLGVNLVAPTYWALEMMARIAADRKRRGLGRWEPEEDIQGSVVFIGSVSAQGNKGQISYAASKAGLAGVAATLDHEAIFHGVRCAVIHPGYTDTPMVRALGEDLIDQAILPQTQLRRLLRPDEVADAIVFMLRNSAVSGSLWVDAGWHPAA
;
A
#
# COMPACT_ATOMS: atom_id res chain seq x y z
N MET A 1 40.86 3.14 2.44
CA MET A 1 39.43 3.48 2.32
C MET A 1 39.29 4.46 1.15
N GLY A 2 38.85 3.98 -0.01
CA GLY A 2 38.53 4.84 -1.17
C GLY A 2 37.20 5.56 -0.96
N ARG A 3 37.01 6.73 -1.57
CA ARG A 3 35.79 7.53 -1.38
C ARG A 3 34.65 6.92 -2.22
N PRO A 4 33.38 7.02 -1.79
CA PRO A 4 32.23 6.51 -2.55
C PRO A 4 32.14 7.03 -3.99
N GLU A 5 32.66 8.23 -4.23
CA GLU A 5 32.73 8.89 -5.54
C GLU A 5 33.66 8.15 -6.53
N ASP A 6 34.67 7.44 -6.03
CA ASP A 6 35.61 6.67 -6.84
C ASP A 6 34.96 5.38 -7.38
N PHE A 7 33.98 4.83 -6.68
CA PHE A 7 33.30 3.58 -7.04
C PHE A 7 32.25 3.78 -8.13
N ILE A 8 31.46 4.84 -8.06
CA ILE A 8 30.47 5.19 -9.10
C ILE A 8 31.18 5.49 -10.42
N SER A 9 32.25 6.28 -10.37
CA SER A 9 33.13 6.55 -11.52
C SER A 9 33.70 5.28 -12.15
N LEU A 10 33.98 4.25 -11.33
CA LEU A 10 34.47 2.96 -11.80
C LEU A 10 33.38 2.15 -12.52
N LEU A 11 32.16 2.14 -12.00
CA LEU A 11 31.01 1.48 -12.63
C LEU A 11 30.60 2.16 -13.96
N GLU A 12 30.66 3.49 -14.02
CA GLU A 12 30.44 4.26 -15.26
C GLU A 12 31.53 3.96 -16.32
N ARG A 13 32.74 3.57 -15.90
CA ARG A 13 33.81 3.10 -16.81
C ARG A 13 33.56 1.67 -17.28
N ALA A 14 33.00 0.80 -16.43
CA ALA A 14 32.62 -0.56 -16.80
C ALA A 14 31.45 -0.59 -17.80
N GLU A 15 30.53 0.38 -17.71
CA GLU A 15 29.40 0.54 -18.64
C GLU A 15 29.85 0.85 -20.09
N LYS A 16 31.08 1.35 -20.27
CA LYS A 16 31.68 1.66 -21.58
C LYS A 16 32.42 0.46 -22.21
N ILE A 17 32.45 -0.69 -21.55
CA ILE A 17 33.11 -1.90 -22.06
C ILE A 17 32.13 -2.66 -22.97
N ASP A 18 32.59 -3.05 -24.18
CA ASP A 18 31.79 -3.74 -25.20
C ASP A 18 31.11 -5.02 -24.62
N PRO A 19 29.77 -5.14 -24.69
CA PRO A 19 29.02 -6.27 -24.14
C PRO A 19 29.29 -7.64 -24.78
N ARG A 20 30.03 -7.70 -25.91
CA ARG A 20 30.23 -8.93 -26.67
C ARG A 20 31.40 -9.81 -26.21
N ALA A 21 32.13 -9.41 -25.17
CA ALA A 21 33.33 -10.13 -24.76
C ALA A 21 33.09 -10.97 -23.50
N GLN A 22 33.48 -12.25 -23.55
CA GLN A 22 33.71 -13.12 -22.38
C GLN A 22 34.53 -12.40 -21.28
N ALA A 23 35.40 -11.48 -21.70
CA ALA A 23 36.18 -10.59 -20.86
C ALA A 23 35.35 -9.69 -19.92
N LEU A 24 34.11 -9.31 -20.27
CA LEU A 24 33.25 -8.50 -19.39
C LEU A 24 32.79 -9.32 -18.17
N PHE A 25 32.42 -10.57 -18.38
CA PHE A 25 32.03 -11.46 -17.30
C PHE A 25 33.21 -11.77 -16.38
N GLU A 26 34.40 -12.01 -16.95
CA GLU A 26 35.64 -12.22 -16.19
C GLU A 26 36.00 -10.98 -15.36
N CYS A 27 35.94 -9.77 -15.94
CA CYS A 27 36.13 -8.52 -15.21
C CYS A 27 35.10 -8.33 -14.08
N LEU A 28 33.83 -8.66 -14.31
CA LEU A 28 32.79 -8.56 -13.27
C LEU A 28 33.08 -9.54 -12.11
N CYS A 29 33.52 -10.76 -12.41
CA CYS A 29 33.90 -11.74 -11.39
C CYS A 29 35.13 -11.31 -10.59
N GLU A 30 36.14 -10.72 -11.23
CA GLU A 30 37.33 -10.17 -10.55
C GLU A 30 37.01 -8.92 -9.71
N PHE A 31 36.04 -8.12 -10.15
CA PHE A 31 35.66 -6.89 -9.47
C PHE A 31 34.79 -7.14 -8.24
N LEU A 32 33.97 -8.20 -8.27
CA LEU A 32 32.96 -8.46 -7.26
C LEU A 32 33.50 -8.58 -5.82
N PRO A 33 34.65 -9.23 -5.56
CA PRO A 33 35.23 -9.29 -4.22
C PRO A 33 35.64 -7.92 -3.68
N CYS A 34 36.21 -7.08 -4.55
CA CYS A 34 36.61 -5.72 -4.17
C CYS A 34 35.39 -4.84 -3.84
N ALA A 35 34.31 -4.97 -4.62
CA ALA A 35 33.05 -4.29 -4.34
C ALA A 35 32.42 -4.81 -3.03
N ALA A 36 32.39 -6.12 -2.81
CA ALA A 36 31.84 -6.72 -1.60
C ALA A 36 32.60 -6.28 -0.35
N GLU A 37 33.94 -6.26 -0.38
CA GLU A 37 34.78 -5.75 0.69
C GLU A 37 34.51 -4.25 0.96
N HIS A 38 34.39 -3.44 -0.10
CA HIS A 38 34.10 -2.01 0.03
C HIS A 38 32.77 -1.72 0.73
N PHE A 39 31.73 -2.53 0.44
CA PHE A 39 30.41 -2.38 1.05
C PHE A 39 30.21 -3.18 2.34
N GLY A 40 31.22 -3.93 2.80
CA GLY A 40 31.09 -4.82 3.95
C GLY A 40 30.06 -5.93 3.75
N ALA A 41 29.86 -6.37 2.51
CA ALA A 41 28.87 -7.39 2.16
C ALA A 41 29.40 -8.79 2.49
N ALA A 42 28.62 -9.55 3.26
CA ALA A 42 28.95 -10.95 3.58
C ALA A 42 28.83 -11.89 2.37
N PHE A 43 28.05 -11.51 1.35
CA PHE A 43 27.85 -12.25 0.12
C PHE A 43 27.70 -11.29 -1.06
N ALA A 44 28.17 -11.69 -2.24
CA ALA A 44 27.92 -10.97 -3.48
C ALA A 44 27.72 -11.97 -4.63
N SER A 45 26.88 -11.63 -5.61
CA SER A 45 26.64 -12.51 -6.76
C SER A 45 26.43 -11.75 -8.05
N VAL A 46 26.67 -12.43 -9.18
CA VAL A 46 26.36 -11.94 -10.52
C VAL A 46 25.23 -12.80 -11.08
N LEU A 47 24.16 -12.13 -11.51
CA LEU A 47 23.06 -12.75 -12.23
C LEU A 47 23.07 -12.29 -13.68
N LEU A 48 22.96 -13.24 -14.63
CA LEU A 48 22.83 -12.95 -16.05
C LEU A 48 21.41 -13.24 -16.53
N LEU A 49 20.92 -12.42 -17.46
CA LEU A 49 19.62 -12.61 -18.10
C LEU A 49 19.76 -13.61 -19.26
N ASP A 50 19.02 -14.70 -19.20
CA ASP A 50 18.86 -15.60 -20.33
C ASP A 50 17.98 -14.92 -21.40
N PRO A 51 18.50 -14.69 -22.63
CA PRO A 51 17.78 -13.97 -23.67
C PRO A 51 16.57 -14.74 -24.23
N GLU A 52 16.55 -16.07 -24.13
CA GLU A 52 15.47 -16.93 -24.61
C GLU A 52 14.37 -17.04 -23.56
N THR A 53 14.72 -17.39 -22.31
CA THR A 53 13.72 -17.62 -21.26
C THR A 53 13.26 -16.35 -20.55
N LYS A 54 14.00 -15.24 -20.70
CA LYS A 54 13.78 -13.96 -19.99
C LYS A 54 13.88 -14.09 -18.47
N GLU A 55 14.67 -15.05 -17.98
CA GLU A 55 14.93 -15.27 -16.56
C GLU A 55 16.37 -14.96 -16.21
N LEU A 56 16.59 -14.46 -15.00
CA LEU A 56 17.90 -14.27 -14.40
C LEU A 56 18.42 -15.58 -13.79
N ARG A 57 19.72 -15.83 -13.97
CA ARG A 57 20.44 -16.99 -13.46
C ARG A 57 21.68 -16.55 -12.72
N PHE A 58 21.93 -17.15 -11.57
CA PHE A 58 23.18 -16.96 -10.84
C PHE A 58 24.34 -17.59 -11.61
N GLU A 59 25.32 -16.79 -11.99
CA GLU A 59 26.50 -17.26 -12.72
C GLU A 59 27.74 -17.30 -11.83
N PHE A 60 27.83 -16.37 -10.88
CA PHE A 60 28.93 -16.26 -9.92
C PHE A 60 28.43 -15.84 -8.55
N GLY A 61 29.10 -16.29 -7.48
CA GLY A 61 28.79 -15.92 -6.11
C GLY A 61 30.03 -16.02 -5.22
N MET A 62 30.36 -14.94 -4.52
CA MET A 62 31.39 -14.91 -3.48
C MET A 62 30.80 -15.45 -2.18
N ASP A 63 31.50 -16.41 -1.57
CA ASP A 63 31.11 -17.09 -0.31
C ASP A 63 29.69 -17.70 -0.32
N ALA A 64 29.12 -17.93 -1.51
CA ALA A 64 27.75 -18.41 -1.68
C ALA A 64 27.70 -19.86 -2.21
N PRO A 65 26.69 -20.66 -1.84
CA PRO A 65 26.53 -22.03 -2.34
C PRO A 65 26.04 -22.02 -3.80
N LEU A 66 26.96 -21.78 -4.73
CA LEU A 66 26.65 -21.49 -6.13
C LEU A 66 25.90 -22.63 -6.84
N ASP A 67 26.17 -23.89 -6.48
CA ASP A 67 25.49 -25.06 -7.06
C ASP A 67 24.00 -25.11 -6.71
N GLU A 68 23.60 -24.59 -5.53
CA GLU A 68 22.20 -24.45 -5.17
C GLU A 68 21.58 -23.19 -5.79
N LEU A 69 22.31 -22.08 -5.79
CA LEU A 69 21.84 -20.82 -6.38
C LEU A 69 21.62 -20.93 -7.89
N ARG A 70 22.45 -21.72 -8.60
CA ARG A 70 22.27 -22.02 -10.03
C ARG A 70 20.99 -22.77 -10.36
N LYS A 71 20.30 -23.35 -9.37
CA LYS A 71 18.96 -23.97 -9.57
C LYS A 71 17.84 -22.94 -9.46
N VAL A 72 18.11 -21.78 -8.87
CA VAL A 72 17.14 -20.68 -8.74
C VAL A 72 17.03 -19.93 -10.06
N ARG A 73 15.79 -19.63 -10.46
CA ARG A 73 15.45 -18.81 -11.64
C ARG A 73 14.59 -17.66 -11.15
N LEU A 74 14.96 -16.43 -11.49
CA LEU A 74 14.17 -15.24 -11.16
C LEU A 74 13.64 -14.61 -12.44
N ARG A 75 12.36 -14.32 -12.52
CA ARG A 75 11.79 -13.56 -13.64
C ARG A 75 12.15 -12.09 -13.52
N LEU A 76 12.11 -11.37 -14.64
CA LEU A 76 12.14 -9.90 -14.57
C LEU A 76 10.97 -9.39 -13.71
N GLY A 77 11.27 -8.49 -12.79
CA GLY A 77 10.33 -8.02 -11.76
C GLY A 77 10.17 -8.93 -10.54
N GLU A 78 10.81 -10.10 -10.49
CA GLU A 78 10.74 -11.02 -9.35
C GLU A 78 11.89 -10.78 -8.35
N GLY A 79 11.53 -10.45 -7.11
CA GLY A 79 12.49 -10.06 -6.08
C GLY A 79 13.30 -8.83 -6.46
N ILE A 80 14.29 -8.50 -5.64
CA ILE A 80 15.12 -7.29 -5.82
C ILE A 80 15.93 -7.35 -7.11
N ALA A 81 16.59 -8.48 -7.37
CA ALA A 81 17.42 -8.65 -8.56
C ALA A 81 16.60 -8.59 -9.85
N GLY A 82 15.41 -9.21 -9.87
CA GLY A 82 14.49 -9.14 -11.01
C GLY A 82 13.98 -7.73 -11.26
N TRP A 83 13.69 -6.96 -10.20
CA TRP A 83 13.22 -5.58 -10.32
C TRP A 83 14.31 -4.63 -10.85
N VAL A 84 15.54 -4.74 -10.31
CA VAL A 84 16.69 -3.98 -10.80
C VAL A 84 17.00 -4.30 -12.26
N ALA A 85 16.94 -5.58 -12.64
CA ALA A 85 17.14 -6.01 -14.02
C ALA A 85 16.06 -5.48 -14.98
N LEU A 86 14.79 -5.43 -14.53
CA LEU A 86 13.69 -4.86 -15.32
C LEU A 86 13.87 -3.36 -15.53
N GLY A 87 14.30 -2.62 -14.49
CA GLY A 87 14.51 -1.17 -14.54
C GLY A 87 15.76 -0.75 -15.32
N ARG A 88 16.70 -1.67 -15.59
CA ARG A 88 18.01 -1.43 -16.26
C ARG A 88 18.78 -0.23 -15.68
N ARG A 89 18.67 0.00 -14.38
CA ARG A 89 19.34 1.10 -13.67
C ARG A 89 20.04 0.57 -12.42
N ILE A 90 21.26 1.04 -12.19
CA ILE A 90 21.97 0.79 -10.95
C ILE A 90 21.15 1.37 -9.80
N SER A 91 20.82 0.54 -8.82
CA SER A 91 19.98 0.92 -7.68
C SER A 91 20.65 0.50 -6.39
N ARG A 92 20.88 1.45 -5.48
CA ARG A 92 21.29 1.17 -4.10
C ARG A 92 20.02 1.07 -3.26
N ILE A 93 19.78 -0.09 -2.67
CA ILE A 93 18.61 -0.36 -1.83
C ILE A 93 19.11 -0.45 -0.39
N GLU A 94 18.91 0.60 0.39
CA GLU A 94 19.38 0.70 1.78
C GLU A 94 18.46 -0.05 2.76
N ASP A 95 17.18 -0.19 2.40
CA ASP A 95 16.19 -1.00 3.10
C ASP A 95 15.37 -1.80 2.07
N VAL A 96 15.27 -3.10 2.29
CA VAL A 96 14.58 -4.08 1.43
C VAL A 96 13.10 -4.24 1.79
N GLY A 97 12.65 -3.67 2.92
CA GLY A 97 11.25 -3.66 3.36
C GLY A 97 10.23 -3.06 2.38
N PRO A 98 10.53 -1.99 1.62
CA PRO A 98 9.56 -1.38 0.69
C PRO A 98 9.54 -2.03 -0.71
N VAL A 99 10.31 -3.09 -0.98
CA VAL A 99 10.29 -3.77 -2.28
C VAL A 99 9.06 -4.69 -2.32
N PRO A 100 8.17 -4.60 -3.34
CA PRO A 100 6.95 -5.41 -3.36
C PRO A 100 7.28 -6.89 -3.55
N MET A 101 7.40 -7.62 -2.44
CA MET A 101 7.45 -9.08 -2.42
C MET A 101 6.03 -9.60 -2.18
N HIS A 102 5.50 -10.32 -3.16
CA HIS A 102 4.21 -11.00 -3.08
C HIS A 102 4.41 -12.48 -3.35
N SER A 103 4.69 -13.27 -2.31
CA SER A 103 4.60 -14.73 -2.39
C SER A 103 3.69 -15.26 -1.27
N LYS A 104 2.50 -15.74 -1.66
CA LYS A 104 1.58 -16.50 -0.78
C LYS A 104 2.01 -17.96 -0.57
N LYS A 105 3.26 -18.29 -0.88
CA LYS A 105 3.76 -19.67 -0.82
C LYS A 105 4.79 -19.76 0.28
N VAL A 106 4.63 -20.78 1.14
CA VAL A 106 5.77 -21.31 1.90
C VAL A 106 6.87 -21.53 0.90
N ASP A 107 7.98 -20.83 1.09
CA ASP A 107 9.11 -20.95 0.21
C ASP A 107 9.55 -22.42 0.22
N LYS A 108 9.52 -23.07 -0.94
CA LYS A 108 9.70 -24.53 -1.03
C LYS A 108 11.13 -24.98 -0.68
N ILE A 109 12.06 -24.03 -0.60
CA ILE A 109 13.49 -24.28 -0.38
C ILE A 109 13.83 -24.03 1.09
N THR A 110 13.38 -22.91 1.64
CA THR A 110 13.65 -22.46 3.01
C THR A 110 12.61 -22.95 4.00
N GLY A 111 11.41 -23.36 3.55
CA GLY A 111 10.31 -23.80 4.41
C GLY A 111 9.63 -22.67 5.19
N HIS A 112 10.03 -21.41 4.98
CA HIS A 112 9.50 -20.26 5.69
C HIS A 112 8.24 -19.72 5.01
N ALA A 113 7.22 -19.43 5.82
CA ALA A 113 6.04 -18.69 5.39
C ALA A 113 6.31 -17.19 5.60
N GLU A 114 6.21 -16.41 4.53
CA GLU A 114 6.23 -14.95 4.62
C GLU A 114 4.86 -14.45 5.09
N ILE A 115 4.84 -13.63 6.15
CA ILE A 115 3.63 -13.03 6.70
C ILE A 115 3.46 -11.60 6.19
N TYR A 116 2.24 -11.07 6.29
CA TYR A 116 1.96 -9.68 5.91
C TYR A 116 2.88 -8.72 6.69
N PRO A 117 3.66 -7.84 6.03
CA PRO A 117 4.65 -7.02 6.70
C PRO A 117 4.02 -6.06 7.71
N GLN A 118 4.56 -6.01 8.93
CA GLN A 118 4.04 -5.17 10.00
C GLN A 118 4.12 -3.68 9.63
N ASN A 119 5.24 -3.20 9.08
CA ASN A 119 5.40 -1.80 8.70
C ASN A 119 4.31 -1.36 7.69
N THR A 120 4.01 -2.19 6.70
CA THR A 120 2.92 -1.93 5.75
C THR A 120 1.56 -1.95 6.43
N PHE A 121 1.36 -2.80 7.44
CA PHE A 121 0.14 -2.81 8.23
C PHE A 121 -0.03 -1.47 8.98
N ASP A 122 1.03 -1.05 9.67
CA ASP A 122 1.08 0.17 10.46
C ASP A 122 0.89 1.43 9.60
N GLU A 123 1.51 1.49 8.42
CA GLU A 123 1.34 2.59 7.46
C GLU A 123 -0.12 2.70 6.97
N VAL A 124 -0.72 1.57 6.58
CA VAL A 124 -2.11 1.55 6.11
C VAL A 124 -3.06 1.99 7.21
N LEU A 125 -2.88 1.52 8.45
CA LEU A 125 -3.66 1.97 9.60
C LEU A 125 -3.42 3.45 9.91
N GLY A 126 -2.17 3.90 9.85
CA GLY A 126 -1.76 5.28 10.07
C GLY A 126 -2.54 6.25 9.20
N VAL A 127 -2.63 5.95 7.90
CA VAL A 127 -3.32 6.80 6.93
C VAL A 127 -4.83 6.63 6.94
N ASN A 128 -5.34 5.39 7.05
CA ASN A 128 -6.77 5.11 6.82
C ASN A 128 -7.63 5.11 8.09
N LEU A 129 -7.01 5.02 9.28
CA LEU A 129 -7.72 4.93 10.54
C LEU A 129 -7.23 5.99 11.53
N VAL A 130 -5.93 5.99 11.84
CA VAL A 130 -5.36 6.86 12.89
C VAL A 130 -5.48 8.33 12.50
N ALA A 131 -4.95 8.75 11.35
CA ALA A 131 -4.96 10.15 10.95
C ALA A 131 -6.39 10.75 10.85
N PRO A 132 -7.37 10.09 10.19
CA PRO A 132 -8.75 10.58 10.16
C PRO A 132 -9.39 10.68 11.55
N THR A 133 -9.08 9.74 12.44
CA THR A 133 -9.57 9.77 13.84
C THR A 133 -9.06 11.02 14.56
N TYR A 134 -7.77 11.31 14.47
CA TYR A 134 -7.19 12.48 15.12
C TYR A 134 -7.66 13.79 14.49
N TRP A 135 -7.91 13.84 13.18
CA TRP A 135 -8.52 15.01 12.55
C TRP A 135 -9.93 15.28 13.07
N ALA A 136 -10.73 14.23 13.29
CA ALA A 136 -12.06 14.36 13.89
C ALA A 136 -11.98 14.86 15.34
N LEU A 137 -11.07 14.29 16.15
CA LEU A 137 -10.82 14.72 17.53
C LEU A 137 -10.37 16.19 17.60
N GLU A 138 -9.47 16.60 16.71
CA GLU A 138 -8.99 17.98 16.64
C GLU A 138 -10.12 18.95 16.26
N MET A 139 -10.99 18.57 15.31
CA MET A 139 -12.18 19.36 14.97
C MET A 139 -13.10 19.52 16.18
N MET A 140 -13.38 18.43 16.91
CA MET A 140 -14.21 18.44 18.10
C MET A 140 -13.62 19.33 19.20
N ALA A 141 -12.31 19.21 19.46
CA ALA A 141 -11.61 20.03 20.45
C ALA A 141 -11.70 21.52 20.10
N ARG A 142 -11.58 21.87 18.81
CA ARG A 142 -11.71 23.26 18.34
C ARG A 142 -13.12 23.80 18.52
N ILE A 143 -14.15 23.00 18.22
CA ILE A 143 -15.55 23.37 18.42
C ILE A 143 -15.83 23.55 19.92
N ALA A 144 -15.39 22.62 20.77
CA ALA A 144 -15.52 22.74 22.22
C ALA A 144 -14.84 24.01 22.77
N ALA A 145 -13.63 24.31 22.31
CA ALA A 145 -12.91 25.54 22.68
C ALA A 145 -13.64 26.81 22.21
N ASP A 146 -14.22 26.79 21.00
CA ASP A 146 -15.01 27.92 20.48
C ASP A 146 -16.28 28.16 21.29
N ARG A 147 -17.02 27.10 21.61
CA ARG A 147 -18.21 27.18 22.48
C ARG A 147 -17.86 27.81 23.81
N LYS A 148 -16.78 27.35 24.45
CA LYS A 148 -16.31 27.93 25.72
C LYS A 148 -15.95 29.41 25.59
N ARG A 149 -15.28 29.83 24.52
CA ARG A 149 -14.97 31.26 24.28
C ARG A 149 -16.22 32.11 24.13
N ARG A 150 -17.30 31.55 23.57
CA ARG A 150 -18.61 32.20 23.41
C ARG A 150 -19.46 32.15 24.69
N GLY A 151 -18.94 31.59 25.79
CA GLY A 151 -19.69 31.42 27.03
C GLY A 151 -20.75 30.32 26.97
N LEU A 152 -20.71 29.45 25.95
CA LEU A 152 -21.64 28.35 25.77
C LEU A 152 -21.15 27.09 26.51
N GLY A 153 -22.11 26.33 27.05
CA GLY A 153 -21.88 25.05 27.72
C GLY A 153 -21.99 23.85 26.76
N ARG A 154 -22.57 22.76 27.28
CA ARG A 154 -22.99 21.61 26.46
C ARG A 154 -23.92 22.09 25.34
N TRP A 155 -23.90 21.40 24.21
CA TRP A 155 -24.88 21.59 23.15
C TRP A 155 -26.27 21.18 23.60
N GLU A 156 -27.24 22.05 23.34
CA GLU A 156 -28.66 21.83 23.61
C GLU A 156 -29.44 21.51 22.32
N PRO A 157 -30.52 20.69 22.37
CA PRO A 157 -31.25 20.26 21.18
C PRO A 157 -31.87 21.37 20.32
N GLU A 158 -32.08 22.56 20.87
CA GLU A 158 -32.59 23.72 20.17
C GLU A 158 -31.51 24.45 19.36
N GLU A 159 -30.23 24.15 19.60
CA GLU A 159 -29.11 24.69 18.84
C GLU A 159 -28.91 23.92 17.53
N ASP A 160 -28.46 24.62 16.49
CA ASP A 160 -28.00 23.97 15.27
C ASP A 160 -26.81 23.04 15.54
N ILE A 161 -26.66 22.00 14.72
CA ILE A 161 -25.47 21.16 14.71
C ILE A 161 -24.24 22.03 14.38
N GLN A 162 -23.24 21.96 15.24
CA GLN A 162 -22.02 22.76 15.19
C GLN A 162 -20.97 22.17 14.24
N GLY A 163 -21.05 20.88 13.95
CA GLY A 163 -20.12 20.23 13.03
C GLY A 163 -20.54 18.82 12.63
N SER A 164 -19.96 18.32 11.54
CA SER A 164 -20.22 16.96 11.08
C SER A 164 -18.96 16.33 10.51
N VAL A 165 -18.72 15.07 10.88
CA VAL A 165 -17.66 14.22 10.34
C VAL A 165 -18.29 13.08 9.56
N VAL A 166 -17.84 12.86 8.33
CA VAL A 166 -18.21 11.67 7.54
C VAL A 166 -16.92 10.92 7.21
N PHE A 167 -16.72 9.77 7.84
CA PHE A 167 -15.60 8.89 7.56
C PHE A 167 -15.84 8.11 6.27
N ILE A 168 -14.80 7.96 5.46
CA ILE A 168 -14.84 7.16 4.24
C ILE A 168 -14.40 5.73 4.55
N GLY A 169 -15.40 4.87 4.77
CA GLY A 169 -15.29 3.42 4.85
C GLY A 169 -15.03 2.78 3.49
N SER A 170 -15.46 1.52 3.34
CA SER A 170 -15.34 0.74 2.10
C SER A 170 -16.14 -0.54 2.20
N VAL A 171 -16.56 -1.12 1.07
CA VAL A 171 -16.99 -2.53 0.99
C VAL A 171 -15.91 -3.51 1.45
N SER A 172 -14.63 -3.15 1.34
CA SER A 172 -13.51 -3.94 1.89
C SER A 172 -13.54 -4.09 3.41
N ALA A 173 -14.36 -3.30 4.13
CA ALA A 173 -14.56 -3.49 5.58
C ALA A 173 -15.18 -4.86 5.92
N GLN A 174 -15.89 -5.49 4.97
CA GLN A 174 -16.40 -6.87 5.07
C GLN A 174 -15.32 -7.93 4.85
N GLY A 175 -14.08 -7.49 4.58
CA GLY A 175 -12.97 -8.36 4.21
C GLY A 175 -12.86 -8.53 2.71
N ASN A 176 -11.64 -8.38 2.20
CA ASN A 176 -11.29 -8.70 0.83
C ASN A 176 -9.94 -9.42 0.80
N LYS A 177 -9.80 -10.38 -0.10
CA LYS A 177 -8.63 -11.27 -0.14
C LYS A 177 -7.35 -10.46 -0.38
N GLY A 178 -6.41 -10.54 0.56
CA GLY A 178 -5.12 -9.83 0.47
C GLY A 178 -5.13 -8.39 0.98
N GLN A 179 -6.24 -7.91 1.53
CA GLN A 179 -6.39 -6.54 2.02
C GLN A 179 -6.52 -6.48 3.55
N ILE A 180 -5.78 -7.30 4.31
CA ILE A 180 -6.00 -7.45 5.77
C ILE A 180 -5.87 -6.11 6.53
N SER A 181 -4.84 -5.32 6.25
CA SER A 181 -4.61 -4.00 6.86
C SER A 181 -5.67 -2.98 6.45
N TYR A 182 -6.02 -2.94 5.16
CA TYR A 182 -7.01 -2.03 4.61
C TYR A 182 -8.41 -2.36 5.16
N ALA A 183 -8.81 -3.64 5.14
CA ALA A 183 -10.05 -4.12 5.73
C ALA A 183 -10.13 -3.78 7.22
N ALA A 184 -9.06 -4.04 8.00
CA ALA A 184 -8.99 -3.67 9.41
C ALA A 184 -9.16 -2.15 9.61
N SER A 185 -8.48 -1.33 8.82
CA SER A 185 -8.60 0.13 8.90
C SER A 185 -10.02 0.62 8.60
N LYS A 186 -10.67 0.09 7.55
CA LYS A 186 -12.01 0.51 7.12
C LYS A 186 -13.11 -0.02 8.04
N ALA A 187 -12.94 -1.21 8.63
CA ALA A 187 -13.83 -1.71 9.66
C ALA A 187 -13.66 -0.91 10.98
N GLY A 188 -12.42 -0.53 11.34
CA GLY A 188 -12.13 0.24 12.55
C GLY A 188 -12.83 1.61 12.59
N LEU A 189 -13.05 2.24 11.44
CA LEU A 189 -13.77 3.52 11.35
C LEU A 189 -15.21 3.44 11.90
N ALA A 190 -15.87 2.28 11.84
CA ALA A 190 -17.19 2.11 12.42
C ALA A 190 -17.16 2.23 13.95
N GLY A 191 -16.14 1.64 14.60
CA GLY A 191 -15.94 1.78 16.03
C GLY A 191 -15.61 3.21 16.43
N VAL A 192 -14.74 3.87 15.67
CA VAL A 192 -14.40 5.30 15.87
C VAL A 192 -15.66 6.16 15.78
N ALA A 193 -16.43 6.03 14.70
CA ALA A 193 -17.64 6.83 14.52
C ALA A 193 -18.67 6.59 15.63
N ALA A 194 -18.88 5.33 16.04
CA ALA A 194 -19.81 5.00 17.11
C ALA A 194 -19.38 5.63 18.46
N THR A 195 -18.10 5.58 18.80
CA THR A 195 -17.58 6.24 20.01
C THR A 195 -17.75 7.76 19.93
N LEU A 196 -17.35 8.36 18.80
CA LEU A 196 -17.46 9.81 18.62
C LEU A 196 -18.91 10.28 18.59
N ASP A 197 -19.88 9.52 18.08
CA ASP A 197 -21.29 9.91 18.14
C ASP A 197 -21.78 10.12 19.59
N HIS A 198 -21.32 9.28 20.51
CA HIS A 198 -21.67 9.42 21.92
C HIS A 198 -20.96 10.60 22.59
N GLU A 199 -19.70 10.87 22.24
CA GLU A 199 -18.85 11.88 22.90
C GLU A 199 -18.93 13.28 22.25
N ALA A 200 -19.16 13.35 20.95
CA ALA A 200 -19.08 14.58 20.16
C ALA A 200 -20.40 15.37 20.19
N ILE A 201 -21.52 14.70 20.41
CA ILE A 201 -22.84 15.35 20.45
C ILE A 201 -22.95 16.34 21.61
N PHE A 202 -22.18 16.16 22.69
CA PHE A 202 -22.06 17.13 23.79
C PHE A 202 -21.57 18.51 23.33
N HIS A 203 -20.94 18.59 22.15
CA HIS A 203 -20.47 19.81 21.51
C HIS A 203 -21.23 20.14 20.23
N GLY A 204 -22.32 19.42 19.94
CA GLY A 204 -23.12 19.60 18.72
C GLY A 204 -22.44 19.04 17.48
N VAL A 205 -21.57 18.05 17.63
CA VAL A 205 -20.89 17.39 16.51
C VAL A 205 -21.46 15.99 16.33
N ARG A 206 -21.69 15.64 15.07
CA ARG A 206 -22.20 14.33 14.66
C ARG A 206 -21.22 13.62 13.74
N CYS A 207 -21.12 12.31 13.87
CA CYS A 207 -20.26 11.47 13.05
C CYS A 207 -21.10 10.48 12.25
N ALA A 208 -20.53 10.04 11.13
CA ALA A 208 -21.12 8.99 10.33
C ALA A 208 -20.04 8.30 9.48
N VAL A 209 -20.38 7.16 8.91
CA VAL A 209 -19.50 6.42 7.99
C VAL A 209 -20.23 6.15 6.69
N ILE A 210 -19.60 6.46 5.57
CA ILE A 210 -20.07 6.02 4.25
C ILE A 210 -19.20 4.85 3.78
N HIS A 211 -19.81 3.81 3.20
CA HIS A 211 -19.13 2.65 2.64
C HIS A 211 -19.31 2.60 1.13
N PRO A 212 -18.41 3.22 0.35
CA PRO A 212 -18.45 3.13 -1.10
C PRO A 212 -18.14 1.71 -1.59
N GLY A 213 -18.84 1.29 -2.64
CA GLY A 213 -18.45 0.17 -3.49
C GLY A 213 -17.40 0.57 -4.51
N TYR A 214 -17.21 -0.29 -5.52
CA TYR A 214 -16.25 -0.04 -6.59
C TYR A 214 -16.68 1.19 -7.41
N THR A 215 -15.93 2.28 -7.22
CA THR A 215 -16.18 3.60 -7.80
C THR A 215 -15.20 3.89 -8.93
N ASP A 216 -15.68 4.45 -10.03
CA ASP A 216 -14.92 4.78 -11.22
C ASP A 216 -13.88 5.88 -10.93
N THR A 217 -12.71 5.41 -10.53
CA THR A 217 -11.57 6.23 -10.11
C THR A 217 -10.30 5.65 -10.72
N PRO A 218 -9.22 6.43 -10.86
CA PRO A 218 -7.95 5.92 -11.35
C PRO A 218 -7.46 4.68 -10.59
N MET A 219 -7.69 4.62 -9.27
CA MET A 219 -7.32 3.50 -8.42
C MET A 219 -8.06 2.21 -8.80
N VAL A 220 -9.38 2.28 -9.06
CA VAL A 220 -10.16 1.10 -9.48
C VAL A 220 -9.85 0.72 -10.93
N ARG A 221 -9.68 1.70 -11.82
CA ARG A 221 -9.29 1.45 -13.22
C ARG A 221 -7.93 0.78 -13.36
N ALA A 222 -7.01 1.00 -12.42
CA ALA A 222 -5.71 0.33 -12.38
C ALA A 222 -5.80 -1.19 -12.18
N LEU A 223 -6.95 -1.73 -11.77
CA LEU A 223 -7.18 -3.18 -11.68
C LEU A 223 -7.23 -3.87 -13.06
N GLY A 224 -7.47 -3.11 -14.13
CA GLY A 224 -7.66 -3.61 -15.49
C GLY A 224 -9.11 -3.98 -15.78
N GLU A 225 -9.54 -3.73 -17.03
CA GLU A 225 -10.93 -3.95 -17.47
C GLU A 225 -11.36 -5.42 -17.33
N ASP A 226 -10.48 -6.38 -17.62
CA ASP A 226 -10.80 -7.81 -17.48
C ASP A 226 -11.21 -8.20 -16.06
N LEU A 227 -10.50 -7.72 -15.03
CA LEU A 227 -10.84 -8.01 -13.64
C LEU A 227 -12.14 -7.31 -13.23
N ILE A 228 -12.32 -6.07 -13.70
CA ILE A 228 -13.53 -5.28 -13.45
C ILE A 228 -14.74 -6.02 -14.01
N ASP A 229 -14.71 -6.40 -15.28
CA ASP A 229 -15.83 -7.02 -15.98
C ASP A 229 -16.16 -8.42 -15.44
N GLN A 230 -15.15 -9.22 -15.09
CA GLN A 230 -15.36 -10.61 -14.69
C GLN A 230 -15.62 -10.79 -13.19
N ALA A 231 -14.99 -9.99 -12.33
CA ALA A 231 -15.03 -10.20 -10.89
C ALA A 231 -15.84 -9.14 -10.13
N ILE A 232 -15.91 -7.90 -10.63
CA ILE A 232 -16.52 -6.77 -9.91
C ILE A 232 -17.95 -6.52 -10.41
N LEU A 233 -18.10 -6.17 -11.69
CA LEU A 233 -19.40 -5.76 -12.25
C LEU A 233 -20.52 -6.78 -12.03
N PRO A 234 -20.28 -8.11 -12.13
CA PRO A 234 -21.34 -9.10 -11.91
C PRO A 234 -21.92 -9.13 -10.50
N GLN A 235 -21.17 -8.62 -9.51
CA GLN A 235 -21.60 -8.54 -8.11
C GLN A 235 -22.37 -7.25 -7.80
N THR A 236 -22.33 -6.26 -8.70
CA THR A 236 -23.09 -5.02 -8.55
C THR A 236 -24.46 -5.16 -9.22
N GLN A 237 -25.51 -4.60 -8.61
CA GLN A 237 -26.85 -4.56 -9.20
C GLN A 237 -26.92 -3.66 -10.44
N LEU A 238 -26.09 -2.61 -10.49
CA LEU A 238 -26.07 -1.65 -11.59
C LEU A 238 -25.22 -2.11 -12.79
N ARG A 239 -24.44 -3.18 -12.65
CA ARG A 239 -23.53 -3.72 -13.70
C ARG A 239 -22.58 -2.67 -14.28
N ARG A 240 -22.18 -1.70 -13.46
CA ARG A 240 -21.18 -0.68 -13.77
C ARG A 240 -20.50 -0.21 -12.49
N LEU A 241 -19.34 0.42 -12.64
CA LEU A 241 -18.73 1.16 -11.55
C LEU A 241 -19.64 2.32 -11.12
N LEU A 242 -19.63 2.62 -9.82
CA LEU A 242 -20.28 3.82 -9.30
C LEU A 242 -19.57 5.05 -9.81
N ARG A 243 -20.30 6.12 -10.09
CA ARG A 243 -19.66 7.40 -10.42
C ARG A 243 -19.29 8.14 -9.13
N PRO A 244 -18.19 8.91 -9.11
CA PRO A 244 -17.82 9.70 -7.93
C PRO A 244 -18.91 10.66 -7.44
N ASP A 245 -19.74 11.22 -8.34
CA ASP A 245 -20.89 12.06 -8.00
C ASP A 245 -21.95 11.31 -7.18
N GLU A 246 -22.16 10.02 -7.44
CA GLU A 246 -23.15 9.22 -6.68
C GLU A 246 -22.73 9.02 -5.23
N VAL A 247 -21.41 8.87 -4.99
CA VAL A 247 -20.85 8.81 -3.64
C VAL A 247 -20.89 10.18 -2.96
N ALA A 248 -20.56 11.24 -3.70
CA ALA A 248 -20.60 12.61 -3.20
C ALA A 248 -22.02 13.04 -2.80
N ASP A 249 -23.03 12.70 -3.60
CA ASP A 249 -24.44 13.00 -3.32
C ASP A 249 -24.89 12.34 -2.02
N ALA A 250 -24.47 11.10 -1.75
CA ALA A 250 -24.75 10.42 -0.49
C ALA A 250 -24.07 11.12 0.71
N ILE A 251 -22.82 11.59 0.56
CA ILE A 251 -22.15 12.39 1.60
C ILE A 251 -22.93 13.69 1.85
N VAL A 252 -23.34 14.39 0.79
CA VAL A 252 -24.14 15.62 0.91
C VAL A 252 -25.48 15.36 1.59
N PHE A 253 -26.16 14.26 1.27
CA PHE A 253 -27.38 13.84 1.97
C PHE A 253 -27.14 13.65 3.45
N MET A 254 -26.09 12.91 3.82
CA MET A 254 -25.72 12.72 5.22
C MET A 254 -25.47 14.07 5.89
N LEU A 255 -24.70 14.98 5.27
CA LEU A 255 -24.40 16.33 5.79
C LEU A 255 -25.64 17.21 5.99
N ARG A 256 -26.63 17.13 5.10
CA ARG A 256 -27.84 17.96 5.13
C ARG A 256 -28.91 17.45 6.09
N ASN A 257 -28.92 16.16 6.38
CA ASN A 257 -29.94 15.55 7.22
C ASN A 257 -29.35 15.15 8.58
N SER A 258 -29.57 15.98 9.59
CA SER A 258 -29.10 15.74 10.96
C SER A 258 -29.70 14.51 11.61
N ALA A 259 -30.86 14.02 11.14
CA ALA A 259 -31.48 12.79 11.61
C ALA A 259 -30.77 11.52 11.12
N VAL A 260 -29.86 11.65 10.14
CA VAL A 260 -29.05 10.53 9.64
C VAL A 260 -27.75 10.46 10.43
N SER A 261 -27.60 9.38 11.20
CA SER A 261 -26.37 9.00 11.91
C SER A 261 -25.98 7.55 11.59
N GLY A 262 -24.78 7.15 11.97
CA GLY A 262 -24.31 5.78 11.75
C GLY A 262 -23.73 5.53 10.36
N SER A 263 -24.06 4.38 9.76
CA SER A 263 -23.42 3.90 8.53
C SER A 263 -24.36 3.90 7.31
N LEU A 264 -23.86 4.34 6.15
CA LEU A 264 -24.55 4.31 4.87
C LEU A 264 -23.72 3.55 3.83
N TRP A 265 -24.31 2.56 3.17
CA TRP A 265 -23.66 1.80 2.10
C TRP A 265 -24.06 2.37 0.73
N VAL A 266 -23.06 2.69 -0.07
CA VAL A 266 -23.22 3.24 -1.43
C VAL A 266 -22.42 2.36 -2.36
N ASP A 267 -22.95 1.18 -2.64
CA ASP A 267 -22.20 0.10 -3.27
C ASP A 267 -22.96 -0.65 -4.36
N ALA A 268 -24.15 -0.16 -4.73
CA ALA A 268 -25.04 -0.82 -5.69
C ALA A 268 -25.31 -2.29 -5.35
N GLY A 269 -25.49 -2.61 -4.06
CA GLY A 269 -25.83 -3.96 -3.62
C GLY A 269 -24.68 -4.95 -3.76
N TRP A 270 -23.44 -4.46 -3.83
CA TRP A 270 -22.25 -5.31 -3.72
C TRP A 270 -22.28 -6.05 -2.39
N HIS A 271 -22.47 -5.32 -1.30
CA HIS A 271 -22.70 -5.91 0.01
C HIS A 271 -24.11 -6.53 0.03
N PRO A 272 -24.23 -7.84 0.34
CA PRO A 272 -25.54 -8.43 0.57
C PRO A 272 -26.15 -7.81 1.82
N ALA A 273 -27.40 -7.35 1.73
CA ALA A 273 -28.17 -6.98 2.91
C ALA A 273 -28.28 -8.20 3.83
N ALA A 274 -27.81 -8.06 5.07
CA ALA A 274 -27.99 -9.06 6.12
C ALA A 274 -29.48 -9.21 6.49
#